data_AF-A0A8J6WWN1-F1
#
_entry.id   AF-A0A8J6WWN1-F1
#
_cell.length_a   1.000
_cell.length_b   1.000
_cell.length_c   1.000
_cell.angle_alpha   90.00
_cell.angle_beta   90.00
_cell.angle_gamma   90.00
#
_symmetry.space_group_name_H-M   'P 1'
#
loop_
_entity.id
_entity.type
_entity.pdbx_description
1 polymer ?
#
loop_
_entity_poly.entity_id
_entity_poly.type
_entity_poly.pdbx_seq_one_letter_code
_entity_poly.pdbx_strand_id
1 'polypeptide(L)' 'LASLLNWLLARAFSGEVPAVARWVIERSNAWMERCKSLVKSFERTLSHATTKINLCFVRLMLKRLAASP' A
#
# COMPACT_ATOMS: atom_id res chain seq x y z
N LEU A 1 7.56 -4.48 23.72
CA LEU A 1 6.65 -4.84 22.61
C LEU A 1 5.77 -3.65 22.19
N ALA A 2 4.98 -3.05 23.09
CA ALA A 2 4.20 -1.84 22.79
C ALA A 2 5.07 -0.63 22.37
N SER A 3 6.23 -0.41 23.01
CA SER A 3 7.16 0.66 22.63
C SER A 3 7.82 0.45 21.27
N LEU A 4 7.98 -0.81 20.82
CA LEU A 4 8.59 -1.13 19.53
C LEU A 4 7.59 -0.91 18.38
N LEU A 5 6.32 -1.21 18.62
CA LEU A 5 5.22 -0.95 17.70
C LEU A 5 4.97 0.56 17.52
N ASN A 6 4.98 1.32 18.63
CA ASN A 6 4.83 2.77 18.60
C ASN A 6 6.03 3.47 17.92
N TRP A 7 7.23 2.93 18.10
CA TRP A 7 8.45 3.45 17.47
C TRP A 7 8.48 3.22 15.95
N LEU A 8 8.01 2.05 15.48
CA LEU A 8 7.86 1.77 14.05
C LEU A 8 6.77 2.62 13.40
N LEU A 9 5.65 2.85 14.10
CA LEU A 9 4.58 3.73 13.63
C LEU A 9 5.06 5.19 13.55
N ALA A 10 5.76 5.69 14.56
CA ALA A 10 6.31 7.04 14.56
C ALA A 10 7.25 7.26 13.35
N ARG A 11 8.16 6.31 13.08
CA ARG A 11 9.12 6.43 11.98
C ARG A 11 8.49 6.43 10.58
N ALA A 12 7.35 5.76 10.42
CA ALA A 12 6.58 5.77 9.17
C ALA A 12 5.95 7.14 8.87
N PHE A 13 5.54 7.89 9.90
CA PHE A 13 4.99 9.25 9.76
C PHE A 13 6.08 10.33 9.72
N SER A 14 7.25 10.10 10.33
CA SER A 14 8.35 11.07 10.41
C SER A 14 9.21 11.20 9.14
N GLY A 15 8.88 10.48 8.07
CA GLY A 15 9.59 10.61 6.80
C GLY A 15 10.99 9.98 6.76
N GLU A 16 11.55 9.48 7.86
CA GLU A 16 12.84 8.76 7.88
C GLU A 16 12.69 7.28 7.48
N VAL A 17 12.16 7.06 6.29
CA VAL A 17 12.23 5.76 5.64
C VAL A 17 13.54 5.73 4.83
N PRO A 18 14.39 4.70 4.96
CA PRO A 18 15.56 4.53 4.08
C PRO A 18 15.13 4.75 2.64
N ALA A 19 15.88 5.53 1.85
CA ALA A 19 15.43 6.03 0.54
C ALA A 19 14.82 4.94 -0.37
N VAL A 20 15.33 3.71 -0.28
CA VAL A 20 14.82 2.52 -0.97
C VAL A 20 13.39 2.17 -0.54
N ALA A 21 13.10 2.14 0.76
CA ALA A 21 11.77 1.81 1.27
C ALA A 21 10.77 2.97 1.04
N ARG A 22 11.24 4.23 0.95
CA ARG A 22 10.37 5.37 0.61
C ARG A 22 9.77 5.21 -0.79
N TRP A 23 10.61 4.91 -1.78
CA TRP A 23 10.16 4.69 -3.16
C TRP A 23 9.12 3.57 -3.27
N VAL A 24 9.33 2.47 -2.54
CA VAL A 24 8.39 1.34 -2.53
C VAL A 24 7.02 1.77 -1.98
N ILE A 25 7.00 2.53 -0.89
CA ILE A 25 5.76 3.03 -0.28
C ILE A 25 5.04 4.01 -1.21
N GLU A 26 5.74 5.03 -1.70
CA GLU A 26 5.16 6.05 -2.59
C GLU A 26 4.62 5.43 -3.88
N ARG A 27 5.37 4.52 -4.49
CA ARG A 27 4.95 3.86 -5.73
C ARG A 27 3.76 2.93 -5.51
N SER A 28 3.71 2.23 -4.39
CA SER A 28 2.56 1.43 -4.00
C SER A 28 1.33 2.29 -3.75
N ASN A 29 1.48 3.44 -3.07
CA ASN A 29 0.42 4.41 -2.85
C ASN A 29 -0.10 5.00 -4.17
N ALA A 30 0.77 5.35 -5.11
CA ALA A 30 0.37 5.83 -6.44
C ALA A 30 -0.43 4.78 -7.24
N TRP A 31 -0.17 3.48 -7.03
CA TRP A 31 -1.00 2.42 -7.63
C TRP A 31 -2.37 2.32 -6.96
N MET A 32 -2.42 2.49 -5.64
CA MET A 32 -3.65 2.48 -4.85
C MET A 32 -4.56 3.69 -5.12
N GLU A 33 -4.01 4.88 -5.42
CA GLU A 33 -4.78 6.07 -5.79
C GLU A 33 -5.67 5.88 -7.02
N ARG A 34 -5.26 5.02 -7.95
CA ARG A 34 -6.10 4.66 -9.12
C ARG A 34 -7.33 3.85 -8.72
N CYS A 35 -7.29 3.18 -7.56
CA CYS A 35 -8.42 2.49 -6.96
C CYS A 35 -9.16 3.45 -6.02
N LYS A 36 -10.03 4.32 -6.57
CA LYS A 36 -10.82 5.31 -5.82
C LYS A 36 -11.59 4.73 -4.62
N SER A 37 -12.03 3.47 -4.72
CA SER A 37 -12.72 2.76 -3.65
C SER A 37 -11.85 2.42 -2.44
N LEU A 38 -10.52 2.48 -2.55
CA LEU A 38 -9.59 2.26 -1.45
C LEU A 38 -9.20 3.59 -0.78
N VAL A 39 -9.19 4.70 -1.53
CA VAL A 39 -8.77 6.03 -1.05
C VAL A 39 -9.93 6.86 -0.51
N LYS A 40 -11.11 6.82 -1.15
CA LYS A 40 -12.27 7.66 -0.78
C LYS A 40 -13.32 6.92 0.04
N SER A 41 -13.29 5.60 0.03
CA SER A 41 -14.14 4.77 0.87
C SER A 41 -13.23 3.98 1.78
N PHE A 42 -12.95 4.52 2.97
CA PHE A 42 -12.32 3.74 4.01
C PHE A 42 -13.26 2.58 4.33
N GLU A 43 -12.83 1.36 4.03
CA GLU A 43 -13.65 0.18 4.26
C GLU A 43 -14.02 0.08 5.74
N ARG A 44 -15.29 -0.26 6.00
CA ARG A 44 -15.80 -0.37 7.37
C ARG A 44 -15.11 -1.47 8.17
N THR A 45 -14.51 -2.46 7.49
CA THR A 45 -13.75 -3.53 8.13
C THR A 45 -12.38 -3.72 7.47
N LEU A 46 -11.40 -4.13 8.30
CA LEU A 46 -10.04 -4.41 7.88
C LEU A 46 -9.98 -5.48 6.78
N SER A 47 -10.81 -6.52 6.88
CA SER A 47 -10.88 -7.63 5.93
C SER A 47 -11.19 -7.15 4.49
N HIS A 48 -12.14 -6.24 4.35
CA HIS A 48 -12.47 -5.68 3.04
C HIS A 48 -11.34 -4.77 2.52
N ALA A 49 -10.70 -3.98 3.39
CA ALA A 49 -9.55 -3.16 3.00
C ALA A 49 -8.40 -4.04 2.46
N THR A 50 -8.04 -5.09 3.18
CA THR A 50 -6.99 -6.05 2.77
C THR A 50 -7.33 -6.70 1.44
N THR A 51 -8.59 -7.11 1.24
CA THR A 51 -9.04 -7.72 -0.02
C THR A 51 -8.89 -6.75 -1.20
N LYS A 52 -9.24 -5.47 -1.01
CA LYS A 52 -9.10 -4.44 -2.06
C LYS A 52 -7.64 -4.14 -2.40
N ILE A 53 -6.76 -4.11 -1.40
CA ILE A 53 -5.31 -3.97 -1.61
C ILE A 53 -4.80 -5.15 -2.46
N ASN A 54 -5.12 -6.38 -2.06
CA ASN A 54 -4.72 -7.58 -2.81
C ASN A 54 -5.22 -7.54 -4.26
N LEU A 55 -6.47 -7.17 -4.47
CA LEU A 55 -7.05 -7.05 -5.81
C LEU A 55 -6.35 -5.98 -6.67
N CYS A 56 -5.92 -4.86 -6.08
CA CYS A 56 -5.15 -3.83 -6.78
C CYS A 56 -3.82 -4.40 -7.32
N PHE A 57 -3.07 -5.12 -6.47
CA PHE A 57 -1.80 -5.73 -6.85
C PHE A 57 -1.97 -6.89 -7.83
N VAL A 58 -3.02 -7.72 -7.70
CA VAL A 58 -3.33 -8.77 -8.69
C VAL A 58 -3.58 -8.14 -10.07
N ARG A 59 -4.37 -7.07 -10.15
CA ARG A 59 -4.58 -6.33 -11.42
C ARG A 59 -3.28 -5.80 -12.01
N LEU A 60 -2.37 -5.31 -11.17
CA LEU A 60 -1.04 -4.86 -11.61
C LEU A 60 -0.23 -6.03 -12.18
N MET A 61 -0.20 -7.18 -11.50
CA MET A 61 0.52 -8.37 -11.97
C MET A 61 -0.05 -8.89 -13.29
N LEU A 62 -1.38 -8.96 -13.43
CA LEU A 62 -2.04 -9.34 -14.67
C LEU A 62 -1.65 -8.44 -15.84
N LYS A 63 -1.58 -7.11 -15.62
CA LYS A 63 -1.10 -6.17 -16.65
C LYS A 63 0.35 -6.39 -17.04
N ARG A 64 1.21 -6.77 -16.10
CA ARG A 64 2.62 -7.07 -16.37
C ARG A 64 2.78 -8.37 -17.14
N LEU A 65 1.99 -9.40 -16.80
CA LEU A 65 1.95 -10.66 -17.52
C LEU A 65 1.47 -10.47 -18.96
N ALA A 66 0.39 -9.71 -19.16
CA ALA A 66 -0.12 -9.41 -20.50
C ALA A 66 0.82 -8.52 -21.34
N ALA A 67 1.73 -7.78 -20.71
CA ALA A 67 2.75 -6.98 -21.38
C ALA A 67 4.06 -7.76 -21.63
N SER A 68 4.19 -8.98 -21.09
CA SER A 68 5.28 -9.89 -21.46
C SER A 68 4.96 -10.49 -22.82
N PRO A 69 5.89 -10.45 -23.80
CA PRO A 69 5.69 -11.05 -25.12
C PRO A 69 5.54 -12.57 -25.06
#